data_AF-A0A661W0I6-F1
#
_entry.id   AF-A0A661W0I6-F1
#
_cell.length_a   1.000
_cell.length_b   1.000
_cell.length_c   1.000
_cell.angle_alpha   90.00
_cell.angle_beta   90.00
_cell.angle_gamma   90.00
#
_symmetry.space_group_name_H-M   'P 1'
#
loop_
_entity.id
_entity.type
_entity.pdbx_description
1 polymer ?
#
loop_
_entity_poly.entity_id
_entity_poly.type
_entity_poly.pdbx_seq_one_letter_code
_entity_poly.pdbx_strand_id
1 'polypeptide(L)'
;MGDVDGDFIVALKTRLQQRPDILEWQRQEILNAALVEAYSSSRFIAIEPEPYAGYNDMEDFIFTVEDDCLADELNYAIHGRGAFRRFKNLLARHPRVQQAWYDFKDERDEQRMYDWLDYHNIEPVSE
;
A
#
# COMPACT_ATOMS: atom_id res chain seq x y z
N MET A 1 -18.36 17.08 -26.72
CA MET A 1 -17.02 16.63 -26.32
C MET A 1 -17.12 15.12 -26.22
N GLY A 2 -16.56 14.37 -27.17
CA GLY A 2 -16.64 12.90 -27.15
C GLY A 2 -15.92 12.34 -25.94
N ASP A 3 -16.25 11.10 -25.56
CA ASP A 3 -15.57 10.35 -24.51
C ASP A 3 -14.18 9.91 -25.00
N VAL A 4 -13.28 10.88 -25.17
CA VAL A 4 -11.91 10.69 -25.71
C VAL A 4 -11.11 9.73 -24.82
N ASP A 5 -11.38 9.76 -23.52
CA ASP A 5 -10.77 8.89 -22.52
C ASP A 5 -11.27 7.44 -22.68
N GLY A 6 -12.57 7.24 -22.92
CA GLY A 6 -13.14 5.93 -23.27
C GLY A 6 -12.55 5.33 -24.55
N ASP A 7 -12.48 6.12 -25.62
CA ASP A 7 -11.92 5.68 -26.90
C ASP A 7 -10.43 5.29 -26.80
N PHE A 8 -9.65 6.03 -25.99
CA PHE A 8 -8.26 5.70 -25.72
C PHE A 8 -8.11 4.35 -25.01
N ILE A 9 -8.90 4.09 -23.96
CA ILE A 9 -8.84 2.83 -23.19
C ILE A 9 -9.23 1.63 -24.06
N VAL A 10 -10.24 1.77 -24.92
CA VAL A 10 -10.65 0.72 -25.87
C VAL A 10 -9.52 0.41 -26.86
N ALA A 11 -8.88 1.45 -27.41
CA ALA A 11 -7.75 1.29 -28.32
C ALA A 11 -6.54 0.65 -27.63
N LEU A 12 -6.25 1.02 -26.38
CA LEU A 12 -5.17 0.44 -25.58
C LEU A 12 -5.41 -1.04 -25.29
N LYS A 13 -6.61 -1.42 -24.83
CA LYS A 13 -7.00 -2.81 -24.59
C LYS A 13 -6.82 -3.66 -25.84
N THR A 14 -7.27 -3.14 -26.99
CA THR A 14 -7.13 -3.83 -28.28
C THR A 14 -5.66 -4.04 -28.64
N ARG A 15 -4.79 -3.03 -28.48
CA ARG A 15 -3.35 -3.16 -28.76
C ARG A 15 -2.67 -4.17 -27.84
N LEU A 16 -3.02 -4.19 -26.57
CA LEU A 16 -2.47 -5.14 -25.59
C LEU A 16 -2.88 -6.58 -25.93
N GLN A 17 -4.10 -6.82 -26.39
CA GLN A 17 -4.55 -8.16 -26.82
C GLN A 17 -3.75 -8.72 -28.01
N GLN A 18 -3.22 -7.85 -28.88
CA GLN A 18 -2.36 -8.24 -30.00
C GLN A 18 -0.89 -8.48 -29.61
N ARG A 19 -0.55 -8.36 -28.31
CA ARG A 19 0.79 -8.57 -27.75
C ARG A 19 0.82 -9.86 -26.91
N PRO A 20 1.06 -11.03 -27.53
CA PRO A 20 1.14 -12.30 -26.82
C PRO A 20 2.40 -12.41 -25.93
N ASP A 21 3.39 -11.54 -26.14
CA ASP A 21 4.59 -11.41 -25.32
C ASP A 21 4.32 -10.81 -23.93
N ILE A 22 3.17 -10.14 -23.76
CA ILE A 22 2.74 -9.58 -22.48
C ILE A 22 1.79 -10.59 -21.83
N LEU A 23 2.04 -10.97 -20.59
CA LEU A 23 1.14 -11.88 -19.87
C LEU A 23 -0.17 -11.16 -19.52
N GLU A 24 -1.23 -11.94 -19.25
CA GLU A 24 -2.55 -11.39 -18.97
C GLU A 24 -2.56 -10.42 -17.79
N TRP A 25 -1.94 -10.81 -16.67
CA TRP A 25 -1.83 -9.95 -15.50
C TRP A 25 -1.09 -8.64 -15.81
N GLN A 26 -0.04 -8.68 -16.64
CA GLN A 26 0.68 -7.46 -17.03
C GLN A 26 -0.18 -6.54 -17.90
N ARG A 27 -0.97 -7.11 -18.82
CA ARG A 27 -1.94 -6.33 -19.60
C ARG A 27 -2.98 -5.69 -18.68
N GLN A 28 -3.45 -6.44 -17.69
CA GLN A 28 -4.41 -5.95 -16.71
C GLN A 28 -3.83 -4.77 -15.92
N GLU A 29 -2.59 -4.86 -15.45
CA GLU A 29 -1.92 -3.77 -14.74
C GLU A 29 -1.74 -2.51 -15.59
N ILE A 30 -1.34 -2.66 -16.86
CA ILE A 30 -1.24 -1.53 -17.79
C ILE A 30 -2.61 -0.87 -18.00
N LEU A 31 -3.67 -1.67 -18.13
CA LEU A 31 -5.04 -1.17 -18.26
C LEU A 31 -5.52 -0.47 -16.99
N ASN A 32 -5.23 -1.04 -15.82
CA ASN A 32 -5.59 -0.46 -14.52
C ASN A 32 -4.94 0.93 -14.35
N ALA A 33 -3.63 1.04 -14.64
CA ALA A 33 -2.92 2.32 -14.58
C ALA A 33 -3.55 3.37 -15.53
N ALA A 34 -3.82 2.98 -16.78
CA ALA A 34 -4.45 3.88 -17.75
C ALA A 34 -5.86 4.31 -17.34
N LEU A 35 -6.65 3.39 -16.74
CA LEU A 35 -7.97 3.71 -16.20
C LEU A 35 -7.89 4.72 -15.06
N VAL A 36 -6.93 4.55 -14.14
CA VAL A 36 -6.71 5.49 -13.04
C VAL A 36 -6.35 6.87 -13.57
N GLU A 37 -5.45 6.97 -14.55
CA GLU A 37 -5.10 8.26 -15.16
C GLU A 37 -6.31 8.93 -15.85
N ALA A 38 -7.00 8.17 -16.71
CA ALA A 38 -8.10 8.65 -17.54
C ALA A 38 -9.36 9.03 -16.73
N TYR A 39 -9.64 8.30 -15.64
CA TYR A 39 -10.84 8.50 -14.82
C TYR A 39 -10.54 8.89 -13.37
N SER A 40 -9.34 9.45 -13.13
CA SER A 40 -8.87 9.90 -11.81
C SER A 40 -9.84 10.83 -11.09
N SER A 41 -10.70 11.54 -11.83
CA SER A 41 -11.66 12.51 -11.30
C SER A 41 -13.13 12.04 -11.27
N SER A 42 -13.44 10.85 -11.81
CA SER A 42 -14.83 10.41 -12.01
C SER A 42 -15.16 9.00 -11.52
N ARG A 43 -14.15 8.13 -11.36
CA ARG A 43 -14.36 6.73 -10.91
C ARG A 43 -13.42 6.26 -9.81
N PHE A 44 -12.29 6.93 -9.64
CA PHE A 44 -11.31 6.61 -8.61
C PHE A 44 -11.26 7.74 -7.59
N ILE A 45 -11.08 7.39 -6.33
CA ILE A 45 -10.83 8.33 -5.25
C ILE A 45 -9.46 7.96 -4.69
N ALA A 46 -8.57 8.94 -4.58
CA ALA A 46 -7.23 8.71 -4.05
C ALA A 46 -7.30 8.54 -2.53
N ILE A 47 -6.58 7.53 -2.01
CA ILE A 47 -6.33 7.42 -0.57
C ILE A 47 -5.22 8.41 -0.25
N GLU A 48 -5.55 9.43 0.55
CA GLU A 48 -4.55 10.41 0.99
C GLU A 48 -3.61 9.74 2.01
N PRO A 49 -2.30 9.71 1.75
CA PRO A 49 -1.37 9.09 2.69
C PRO A 49 -1.32 9.93 3.97
N GLU A 50 -1.62 9.30 5.10
CA GLU A 50 -1.45 9.94 6.41
C GLU A 50 0.04 10.29 6.61
N PRO A 51 0.36 11.56 6.92
CA PRO A 51 1.74 11.97 7.18
C PRO A 51 2.35 11.13 8.29
N TYR A 52 3.57 10.64 8.05
CA TYR A 52 4.34 9.85 9.03
C TYR A 52 3.70 8.53 9.47
N ALA A 53 2.62 8.04 8.84
CA ALA A 53 1.95 6.80 9.22
C ALA A 53 2.91 5.62 9.42
N GLY A 54 3.83 5.40 8.48
CA GLY A 54 4.81 4.32 8.58
C GLY A 54 5.86 4.50 9.68
N TYR A 55 6.10 5.74 10.14
CA TYR A 55 6.96 6.00 11.30
C TYR A 55 6.20 5.76 12.60
N ASN A 56 4.96 6.26 12.68
CA ASN A 56 4.07 6.04 13.82
C ASN A 56 3.83 4.54 14.03
N ASP A 57 3.64 3.77 12.96
CA ASP A 57 3.53 2.31 13.05
C ASP A 57 4.77 1.68 13.68
N MET A 58 5.97 2.17 13.35
CA MET A 58 7.20 1.65 13.97
C MET A 58 7.25 1.97 15.46
N GLU A 59 6.88 3.18 15.86
CA GLU A 59 6.81 3.56 17.28
C GLU A 59 5.79 2.69 18.04
N ASP A 60 4.57 2.60 17.51
CA ASP A 60 3.49 1.81 18.11
C ASP A 60 3.85 0.33 18.21
N PHE A 61 4.46 -0.23 17.17
CA PHE A 61 4.91 -1.63 17.19
C PHE A 61 5.98 -1.86 18.25
N ILE A 62 6.93 -0.94 18.44
CA ILE A 62 7.98 -1.07 19.46
C ILE A 62 7.36 -1.18 20.86
N PHE A 63 6.25 -0.48 21.15
CA PHE A 63 5.53 -0.62 22.42
C PHE A 63 4.89 -2.01 22.63
N THR A 64 4.72 -2.80 21.57
CA THR A 64 4.17 -4.17 21.65
C THR A 64 5.25 -5.25 21.83
N VAL A 65 6.54 -4.90 21.70
CA VAL A 65 7.64 -5.86 21.80
C VAL A 65 7.93 -6.21 23.26
N GLU A 66 7.80 -7.48 23.63
CA GLU A 66 8.00 -7.96 25.01
C GLU A 66 9.47 -8.02 25.46
N ASP A 67 10.42 -8.11 24.52
CA ASP A 67 11.85 -8.12 24.83
C ASP A 67 12.36 -6.69 24.95
N ASP A 68 12.51 -6.21 26.19
CA ASP A 68 12.95 -4.85 26.51
C ASP A 68 14.27 -4.47 25.81
N CYS A 69 15.23 -5.40 25.69
CA CYS A 69 16.50 -5.14 25.03
C CYS A 69 16.29 -4.90 23.52
N LEU A 70 15.45 -5.71 22.89
CA LEU A 70 15.13 -5.55 21.47
C LEU A 70 14.29 -4.29 21.23
N ALA A 71 13.35 -3.97 22.12
CA ALA A 71 12.55 -2.76 22.06
C ALA A 71 13.44 -1.50 22.12
N ASP A 72 14.43 -1.47 23.02
CA ASP A 72 15.42 -0.39 23.10
C ASP A 72 16.26 -0.27 21.83
N GLU A 73 16.72 -1.40 21.26
CA GLU A 73 17.48 -1.40 20.01
C GLU A 73 16.64 -0.89 18.83
N LEU A 74 15.37 -1.30 18.74
CA LEU A 74 14.45 -0.83 17.72
C LEU A 74 14.15 0.66 17.88
N ASN A 75 13.95 1.13 19.12
CA ASN A 75 13.73 2.55 19.41
C ASN A 75 14.93 3.39 18.96
N TYR A 76 16.15 2.95 19.27
CA TYR A 76 17.35 3.61 18.75
C TYR A 76 17.43 3.57 17.21
N ALA A 77 17.06 2.44 16.60
CA ALA A 77 17.14 2.23 15.16
C ALA A 77 16.24 3.19 14.36
N ILE A 78 15.08 3.59 14.90
CA ILE A 78 14.12 4.44 14.19
C ILE A 78 14.52 5.93 14.17
N HIS A 79 15.58 6.35 14.86
CA HIS A 79 15.97 7.77 14.88
C HIS A 79 16.79 8.21 13.66
N GLY A 80 16.38 9.29 13.00
CA GLY A 80 17.14 9.96 11.94
C GLY A 80 17.16 9.25 10.58
N ARG A 81 18.03 9.71 9.67
CA ARG A 81 18.05 9.25 8.27
C ARG A 81 18.31 7.74 8.18
N GLY A 82 17.44 7.03 7.45
CA GLY A 82 17.55 5.58 7.24
C GLY A 82 16.89 4.72 8.31
N ALA A 83 16.05 5.31 9.17
CA ALA A 83 15.22 4.65 10.19
C ALA A 83 14.59 3.35 9.69
N PHE A 84 13.76 3.43 8.64
CA PHE A 84 13.06 2.29 8.05
C PHE A 84 13.99 1.14 7.67
N ARG A 85 15.16 1.44 7.10
CA ARG A 85 16.13 0.41 6.70
C ARG A 85 16.75 -0.25 7.92
N ARG A 86 17.15 0.53 8.93
CA ARG A 86 17.75 -0.03 10.15
C ARG A 86 16.75 -0.87 10.94
N PHE A 87 15.52 -0.37 11.10
CA PHE A 87 14.42 -1.10 11.72
C PHE A 87 14.22 -2.46 11.04
N LYS A 88 14.03 -2.49 9.72
CA LYS A 88 13.88 -3.75 8.97
C LYS A 88 15.11 -4.66 9.04
N ASN A 89 16.31 -4.10 9.02
CA ASN A 89 17.55 -4.87 9.16
C ASN A 89 17.68 -5.52 10.54
N LEU A 90 17.20 -4.85 11.59
CA LEU A 90 17.15 -5.40 12.93
C LEU A 90 16.12 -6.52 13.00
N LEU A 91 14.89 -6.28 12.55
CA LEU A 91 13.84 -7.31 12.47
C LEU A 91 14.27 -8.55 11.68
N ALA A 92 15.01 -8.40 10.58
CA ALA A 92 15.49 -9.54 9.78
C ALA A 92 16.38 -10.52 10.56
N ARG A 93 16.93 -10.10 11.72
CA ARG A 93 17.69 -10.98 12.63
C ARG A 93 16.80 -11.73 13.62
N HIS A 94 15.53 -11.34 13.73
CA HIS A 94 14.52 -11.87 14.65
C HIS A 94 13.25 -12.28 13.88
N PRO A 95 13.25 -13.44 13.17
CA PRO A 95 12.16 -13.81 12.25
C PRO A 95 10.76 -13.81 12.87
N ARG A 96 10.63 -14.16 14.16
CA ARG A 96 9.34 -14.13 14.87
C ARG A 96 8.81 -12.71 15.06
N VAL A 97 9.68 -11.78 15.47
CA VAL A 97 9.32 -10.37 15.66
C VAL A 97 9.09 -9.69 14.31
N GLN A 98 9.85 -10.10 13.29
CA GLN A 98 9.61 -9.66 11.92
C GLN A 98 8.22 -10.06 11.42
N GLN A 99 7.79 -11.30 11.67
CA GLN A 99 6.44 -11.73 11.29
C GLN A 99 5.40 -10.92 12.06
N ALA A 100 5.56 -10.76 13.38
CA ALA A 100 4.67 -9.93 14.19
C ALA A 100 4.57 -8.47 13.69
N TRP A 101 5.67 -7.90 13.19
CA TRP A 101 5.65 -6.58 12.55
C TRP A 101 4.81 -6.56 11.27
N TYR A 102 4.90 -7.59 10.42
CA TYR A 102 4.08 -7.64 9.22
C TYR A 102 2.60 -7.79 9.55
N ASP A 103 2.27 -8.68 10.49
CA ASP A 103 0.89 -8.87 10.94
C ASP A 103 0.32 -7.56 11.53
N PHE A 104 1.08 -6.90 12.41
CA PHE A 104 0.72 -5.58 12.97
C PHE A 104 0.52 -4.51 11.89
N LYS A 105 1.43 -4.47 10.90
CA LYS A 105 1.36 -3.49 9.82
C LYS A 105 0.13 -3.72 8.93
N ASP A 106 -0.15 -4.97 8.59
CA ASP A 106 -1.29 -5.33 7.75
C ASP A 106 -2.61 -4.96 8.46
N GLU A 107 -2.73 -5.26 9.76
CA GLU A 107 -3.89 -4.85 10.57
C GLU A 107 -4.06 -3.32 10.60
N ARG A 108 -2.98 -2.55 10.74
CA ARG A 108 -3.04 -1.07 10.72
C ARG A 108 -3.44 -0.53 9.35
N ASP A 109 -2.91 -1.10 8.28
CA ASP A 109 -3.24 -0.71 6.91
C ASP A 109 -4.70 -1.05 6.58
N GLU A 110 -5.20 -2.21 7.01
CA GLU A 110 -6.62 -2.58 6.90
C GLU A 110 -7.51 -1.62 7.68
N GLN A 111 -7.18 -1.30 8.94
CA GLN A 111 -7.97 -0.38 9.75
C GLN A 111 -8.04 1.01 9.11
N ARG A 112 -6.91 1.55 8.62
CA ARG A 112 -6.91 2.83 7.88
C ARG A 112 -7.78 2.78 6.63
N MET A 113 -7.77 1.66 5.92
CA MET A 113 -8.61 1.47 4.74
C MET A 113 -10.09 1.50 5.12
N TYR A 114 -10.50 0.81 6.18
CA TYR A 114 -11.87 0.86 6.67
C TYR A 114 -12.27 2.25 7.16
N ASP A 115 -11.42 2.92 7.94
CA ASP A 115 -11.68 4.28 8.42
C ASP A 115 -11.84 5.26 7.25
N TRP A 116 -11.02 5.10 6.21
CA TRP A 116 -11.11 5.90 4.99
C TRP A 116 -12.40 5.62 4.21
N LEU A 117 -12.78 4.35 4.06
CA LEU A 117 -14.04 3.95 3.40
C LEU A 117 -15.25 4.53 4.14
N ASP A 118 -15.27 4.45 5.47
CA ASP A 118 -16.33 5.00 6.32
C ASP A 118 -16.41 6.53 6.17
N TYR A 119 -15.26 7.23 6.22
CA TYR A 119 -15.21 8.68 6.01
C TYR A 119 -15.79 9.12 4.66
N HIS A 120 -15.58 8.32 3.61
CA HIS A 120 -16.12 8.56 2.27
C HIS A 120 -17.52 7.95 2.05
N ASN A 121 -18.09 7.29 3.06
CA ASN A 121 -19.38 6.60 3.02
C ASN A 121 -19.45 5.58 1.86
N ILE A 122 -18.37 4.81 1.69
CA ILE A 122 -18.22 3.77 0.68
C ILE A 122 -18.35 2.41 1.36
N GLU A 123 -19.34 1.62 0.92
CA GLU A 123 -19.53 0.25 1.39
C GLU A 123 -18.55 -0.69 0.67
N PRO A 124 -17.71 -1.47 1.40
CA PRO A 124 -16.85 -2.45 0.77
C PRO A 124 -17.68 -3.57 0.13
N VAL A 125 -17.32 -3.93 -1.10
CA VAL A 125 -17.95 -5.09 -1.77
C VAL A 125 -17.37 -6.35 -1.13
N SER A 126 -18.18 -7.05 -0.33
CA SER A 126 -17.82 -8.39 0.14
C SER A 126 -17.97 -9.38 -1.02
N GLU A 127 -16.90 -10.11 -1.36
CA GLU A 127 -16.94 -11.23 -2.31
C GLU A 127 -17.67 -12.46 -1.75
#